data_AF-A0A498CNY1-F1
#
_entry.id   AF-A0A498CNY1-F1
#
_cell.length_a   1.000
_cell.length_b   1.000
_cell.length_c   1.000
_cell.angle_alpha   90.00
_cell.angle_beta   90.00
_cell.angle_gamma   90.00
#
_symmetry.space_group_name_H-M   'P 1'
#
loop_
_entity.id
_entity.type
_entity.pdbx_description
1 polymer ?
#
loop_
_entity_poly.entity_id
_entity_poly.type
_entity_poly.pdbx_seq_one_letter_code
_entity_poly.pdbx_strand_id
1 'polypeptide(L)'
;MRRGAAERFTVPFEGRGVHFCRQNAAQRLSHRQRACAMMPRLGKRGLGGEEAYALAYNCVLLWQTLDGPDRLRTPAGALRRYTLGQIAGLCRLYWAQGDLPFGGAEEDSFDREEYSFNESFPEEEFPC
;
A
#
# COMPACT_ATOMS: atom_id res chain seq x y z
N MET A 1 -18.18 8.82 -23.22
CA MET A 1 -17.44 8.84 -21.94
C MET A 1 -16.03 8.31 -22.18
N ARG A 2 -14.99 9.16 -22.16
CA ARG A 2 -13.60 8.73 -22.29
C ARG A 2 -13.01 8.46 -20.90
N ARG A 3 -13.19 7.25 -20.37
CA ARG A 3 -12.37 6.71 -19.27
C ARG A 3 -11.32 5.81 -19.92
N GLY A 4 -10.05 6.19 -19.89
CA GLY A 4 -9.03 5.32 -20.48
C GLY A 4 -7.60 5.86 -20.50
N ALA A 5 -7.37 7.13 -20.16
CA ALA A 5 -6.03 7.73 -20.23
C ALA A 5 -5.35 7.99 -18.88
N ALA A 6 -6.02 7.80 -17.73
CA ALA A 6 -5.50 8.18 -16.41
C ALA A 6 -5.28 7.01 -15.43
N GLU A 7 -5.30 5.76 -15.90
CA GLU A 7 -5.09 4.58 -15.04
C GLU A 7 -3.63 4.16 -14.94
N ARG A 8 -2.78 4.54 -15.90
CA ARG A 8 -1.37 4.16 -15.94
C ARG A 8 -0.47 5.38 -16.03
N PHE A 9 0.68 5.29 -15.39
CA PHE A 9 1.69 6.35 -15.44
C PHE A 9 3.09 5.75 -15.39
N THR A 10 4.07 6.52 -15.86
CA THR A 10 5.48 6.13 -15.86
C THR A 10 6.28 7.15 -15.07
N VAL A 11 7.14 6.68 -14.17
CA VAL A 11 8.05 7.54 -13.40
C VAL A 11 9.50 7.16 -13.68
N PRO A 12 10.42 8.13 -13.78
CA PRO A 12 11.84 7.83 -13.82
C PRO A 12 12.33 7.32 -12.46
N PHE A 13 13.06 6.21 -12.45
CA PHE A 13 13.67 5.63 -11.26
C PHE A 13 14.99 4.96 -11.65
N GLU A 14 16.10 5.37 -11.03
CA GLU A 14 17.44 4.79 -11.26
C GLU A 14 17.83 4.68 -12.75
N GLY A 15 17.55 5.74 -13.53
CA GLY A 15 17.92 5.80 -14.96
C GLY A 15 17.01 5.04 -15.91
N ARG A 16 15.90 4.47 -15.44
CA ARG A 16 14.89 3.79 -16.27
C ARG A 16 13.46 4.25 -15.97
N GLY A 17 12.55 4.06 -16.92
CA GLY A 17 11.12 4.29 -16.72
C GLY A 17 10.46 3.09 -16.03
N VAL A 18 9.75 3.34 -14.94
CA VAL A 18 8.95 2.33 -14.21
C VAL A 18 7.48 2.62 -14.42
N HIS A 19 6.74 1.60 -14.83
CA HIS A 19 5.32 1.71 -15.15
C HIS A 19 4.46 1.28 -13.96
N PHE A 20 3.45 2.09 -13.68
CA PHE A 20 2.46 1.85 -12.63
C PHE A 20 1.04 1.91 -13.18
N CYS A 21 0.15 1.13 -12.58
CA CYS A 21 -1.29 1.30 -12.62
C CYS A 21 -1.78 1.88 -11.28
N ARG A 22 -2.75 2.79 -11.32
CA ARG A 22 -3.46 3.26 -10.12
C ARG A 22 -4.25 2.12 -9.48
N GLN A 23 -4.42 2.17 -8.16
CA GLN A 23 -5.21 1.19 -7.45
C GLN A 23 -6.69 1.40 -7.75
N ASN A 24 -7.40 0.30 -8.02
CA ASN A 24 -8.86 0.31 -7.99
C ASN A 24 -9.38 0.14 -6.55
N ALA A 25 -10.68 0.37 -6.36
CA ALA A 25 -11.32 0.29 -5.05
C ALA A 25 -11.14 -1.08 -4.37
N ALA A 26 -11.23 -2.19 -5.12
CA ALA A 26 -11.06 -3.53 -4.57
C ALA A 26 -9.62 -3.79 -4.08
N GLN A 27 -8.62 -3.25 -4.78
CA GLN A 27 -7.22 -3.32 -4.37
C GLN A 27 -6.99 -2.55 -3.06
N ARG A 28 -7.57 -1.35 -2.92
CA ARG A 28 -7.51 -0.54 -1.69
C ARG A 28 -8.18 -1.25 -0.51
N LEU A 29 -9.39 -1.78 -0.72
CA LEU A 29 -10.15 -2.50 0.32
C LEU A 29 -9.41 -3.74 0.83
N SER A 30 -8.84 -4.54 -0.09
CA SER A 30 -8.12 -5.77 0.29
C SER A 30 -6.67 -5.53 0.75
N HIS A 31 -6.16 -4.30 0.69
CA HIS A 31 -4.74 -4.00 0.92
C HIS A 31 -4.28 -4.38 2.32
N ARG A 32 -5.00 -3.88 3.35
CA ARG A 32 -4.68 -4.15 4.76
C ARG A 32 -4.66 -5.65 5.05
N GLN A 33 -5.70 -6.36 4.63
CA GLN A 33 -5.79 -7.81 4.83
C GLN A 33 -4.59 -8.55 4.20
N ARG A 34 -4.18 -8.15 3.00
CA ARG A 34 -3.04 -8.75 2.30
C ARG A 34 -1.70 -8.43 2.97
N ALA A 35 -1.54 -7.23 3.51
CA ALA A 35 -0.35 -6.85 4.28
C ALA A 35 -0.25 -7.68 5.57
N CYS A 36 -1.35 -7.78 6.33
CA CYS A 36 -1.41 -8.63 7.53
C CYS A 36 -1.08 -10.10 7.23
N ALA A 37 -1.60 -10.66 6.12
CA ALA A 37 -1.31 -12.03 5.71
C ALA A 37 0.19 -12.28 5.40
N MET A 38 0.96 -11.23 5.10
CA MET A 38 2.39 -11.32 4.84
C MET A 38 3.25 -11.19 6.11
N MET A 39 2.74 -10.55 7.16
CA MET A 39 3.49 -10.27 8.40
C MET A 39 4.13 -11.51 9.04
N PRO A 40 3.47 -12.68 9.17
CA PRO A 40 4.10 -13.84 9.81
C PRO A 40 5.39 -14.30 9.12
N ARG A 41 5.53 -14.07 7.82
CA ARG A 41 6.73 -14.40 7.05
C ARG A 41 7.87 -13.42 7.28
N LEU A 42 7.54 -12.17 7.61
CA LEU A 42 8.51 -11.13 7.94
C LEU A 42 8.96 -11.21 9.39
N GLY A 43 8.05 -11.57 10.31
CA GLY A 43 8.40 -11.81 11.71
C GLY A 43 9.44 -12.93 11.88
N LYS A 44 9.36 -13.99 11.05
CA LYS A 44 10.40 -15.04 10.98
C LYS A 44 11.80 -14.53 10.57
N ARG A 45 11.89 -13.31 10.05
CA ARG A 45 13.15 -12.65 9.66
C ARG A 45 13.65 -11.66 10.71
N GLY A 46 13.03 -11.62 11.89
CA GLY A 46 13.45 -10.77 13.01
C GLY A 46 13.01 -9.31 12.92
N LEU A 47 12.08 -8.98 12.01
CA LEU A 47 11.50 -7.63 11.93
C LEU A 47 10.49 -7.42 13.07
N GLY A 48 10.53 -6.25 13.70
CA GLY A 48 9.52 -5.83 14.67
C GLY A 48 8.12 -5.75 14.05
N GLY A 49 7.07 -5.82 14.86
CA GLY A 49 5.69 -5.87 14.37
C GLY A 49 5.31 -4.69 13.46
N GLU A 50 5.70 -3.47 13.85
CA GLU A 50 5.43 -2.25 13.09
C GLU A 50 6.24 -2.19 11.79
N GLU A 51 7.53 -2.48 11.85
CA GLU A 51 8.44 -2.49 10.69
C GLU A 51 8.02 -3.56 9.68
N ALA A 52 7.64 -4.74 10.17
CA ALA A 52 7.11 -5.83 9.36
C ALA A 52 5.81 -5.42 8.67
N TYR A 53 4.90 -4.76 9.38
CA TYR A 53 3.64 -4.29 8.79
C TYR A 53 3.89 -3.22 7.73
N ALA A 54 4.72 -2.21 8.00
CA ALA A 54 5.07 -1.16 7.04
C ALA A 54 5.71 -1.74 5.76
N LEU A 55 6.65 -2.67 5.93
CA LEU A 55 7.28 -3.35 4.80
C LEU A 55 6.28 -4.23 4.03
N ALA A 56 5.41 -4.96 4.73
CA ALA A 56 4.36 -5.75 4.09
C ALA A 56 3.41 -4.88 3.28
N TYR A 57 3.00 -3.74 3.81
CA TYR A 57 2.15 -2.77 3.14
C TYR A 57 2.80 -2.27 1.85
N ASN A 58 4.06 -1.83 1.92
CA ASN A 58 4.82 -1.40 0.73
C ASN A 58 4.95 -2.51 -0.33
N CYS A 59 5.20 -3.75 0.10
CA CYS A 59 5.30 -4.89 -0.82
C CYS A 59 3.96 -5.19 -1.51
N VAL A 60 2.84 -5.06 -0.80
CA VAL A 60 1.49 -5.23 -1.37
C VAL A 60 1.17 -4.11 -2.36
N LEU A 61 1.53 -2.86 -2.04
CA LEU A 61 1.38 -1.73 -2.94
C LEU A 61 2.07 -2.00 -4.28
N LEU A 62 3.38 -2.26 -4.25
CA LEU A 62 4.14 -2.51 -5.48
C LEU A 62 3.62 -3.72 -6.26
N TRP A 63 3.16 -4.75 -5.57
CA TRP A 63 2.55 -5.91 -6.23
C TRP A 63 1.23 -5.59 -6.95
N GLN A 64 0.43 -4.69 -6.39
CA GLN A 64 -0.84 -4.29 -6.98
C GLN A 64 -0.66 -3.26 -8.11
N THR A 65 0.41 -2.47 -8.08
CA THR A 65 0.54 -1.27 -8.92
C THR A 65 1.62 -1.36 -9.97
N LEU A 66 2.71 -2.11 -9.80
CA LEU A 66 3.74 -2.25 -10.84
C LEU A 66 3.19 -2.99 -12.06
N ASP A 67 3.47 -2.45 -13.24
CA ASP A 67 3.03 -3.00 -14.52
C ASP A 67 4.20 -3.25 -15.48
N GLY A 68 3.92 -3.92 -16.59
CA GLY A 68 4.89 -4.22 -17.64
C GLY A 68 6.04 -5.11 -17.13
N PRO A 69 7.31 -4.78 -17.44
CA PRO A 69 8.46 -5.64 -17.12
C PRO A 69 8.76 -5.73 -15.61
N ASP A 70 8.21 -4.81 -14.81
CA ASP A 70 8.37 -4.76 -13.36
C ASP A 70 7.22 -5.41 -12.58
N ARG A 71 6.20 -5.91 -13.30
CA ARG A 71 5.03 -6.54 -12.69
C ARG A 71 5.44 -7.72 -11.80
N LEU A 72 4.99 -7.67 -10.55
CA LEU A 72 5.25 -8.72 -9.58
C LEU A 72 4.14 -9.77 -9.60
N ARG A 73 4.50 -11.05 -9.39
CA ARG A 73 3.52 -12.14 -9.26
C ARG A 73 2.93 -12.27 -7.85
N THR A 74 3.67 -11.82 -6.84
CA THR A 74 3.31 -11.93 -5.41
C THR A 74 3.87 -10.74 -4.63
N PRO A 75 3.30 -10.36 -3.48
CA PRO A 75 3.86 -9.32 -2.59
C PRO A 75 5.32 -9.59 -2.21
N ALA A 76 5.64 -10.83 -1.80
CA ALA A 76 7.01 -11.25 -1.49
C ALA A 76 7.99 -11.18 -2.68
N GLY A 77 7.48 -10.99 -3.91
CA GLY A 77 8.29 -10.75 -5.10
C GLY A 77 9.05 -9.43 -5.03
N ALA A 78 8.49 -8.42 -4.34
CA ALA A 78 9.16 -7.13 -4.14
C ALA A 78 10.50 -7.31 -3.40
N LEU A 79 10.49 -8.10 -2.32
CA LEU A 79 11.68 -8.40 -1.50
C LEU A 79 12.76 -9.21 -2.24
N ARG A 80 12.38 -9.92 -3.31
CA ARG A 80 13.34 -10.68 -4.13
C ARG A 80 13.97 -9.84 -5.22
N ARG A 81 13.30 -8.77 -5.65
CA ARG A 81 13.68 -7.97 -6.82
C ARG A 81 14.28 -6.62 -6.45
N TYR A 82 13.91 -6.07 -5.30
CA TYR A 82 14.28 -4.73 -4.87
C TYR A 82 14.84 -4.75 -3.45
N THR A 83 15.77 -3.84 -3.18
CA THR A 83 16.23 -3.54 -1.83
C THR A 83 15.16 -2.81 -1.03
N LEU A 84 15.28 -2.75 0.30
CA LEU A 84 14.34 -2.01 1.15
C LEU A 84 14.26 -0.52 0.77
N GLY A 85 15.41 0.09 0.47
CA GLY A 85 15.47 1.49 0.02
C GLY A 85 14.77 1.70 -1.31
N GLN A 86 14.95 0.78 -2.26
CA GLN A 86 14.25 0.84 -3.55
C GLN A 86 12.74 0.66 -3.39
N ILE A 87 12.29 -0.26 -2.52
CA ILE A 87 10.87 -0.45 -2.21
C ILE A 87 10.27 0.85 -1.67
N ALA A 88 10.92 1.47 -0.68
CA ALA A 88 10.46 2.75 -0.11
C ALA A 88 10.45 3.87 -1.15
N GLY A 89 11.48 3.95 -2.00
CA GLY A 89 11.57 4.94 -3.08
C GLY A 89 10.46 4.80 -4.12
N LEU A 90 10.20 3.57 -4.60
CA LEU A 90 9.13 3.28 -5.54
C LEU A 90 7.74 3.59 -4.96
N CYS A 91 7.50 3.25 -3.68
CA CYS A 91 6.24 3.59 -3.02
C CYS A 91 6.06 5.11 -2.90
N ARG A 92 7.12 5.86 -2.55
CA ARG A 92 7.07 7.32 -2.50
C ARG A 92 6.72 7.92 -3.87
N LEU A 93 7.35 7.43 -4.94
CA LEU A 93 7.07 7.89 -6.30
C LEU A 93 5.63 7.59 -6.72
N TYR A 94 5.09 6.43 -6.32
CA TYR A 94 3.70 6.09 -6.56
C TYR A 94 2.74 7.09 -5.89
N TRP A 95 2.92 7.35 -4.59
CA TRP A 95 2.05 8.25 -3.83
C TRP A 95 2.15 9.71 -4.28
N ALA A 96 3.32 10.14 -4.78
CA ALA A 96 3.51 11.48 -5.34
C ALA A 96 2.62 11.78 -6.56
N GLN A 97 2.05 10.75 -7.20
CA GLN A 97 1.11 10.91 -8.32
C GLN A 97 -0.35 11.12 -7.88
N GLY A 98 -0.60 11.30 -6.58
CA GLY A 98 -1.89 11.73 -6.04
C GLY A 98 -2.90 10.61 -5.81
N ASP A 99 -2.49 9.35 -5.87
CA ASP A 99 -3.35 8.23 -5.45
C ASP A 99 -3.18 8.00 -3.95
N LEU A 100 -3.30 9.02 -3.09
CA LEU A 100 -3.08 8.85 -1.64
C LEU A 100 -4.06 7.82 -1.04
N PRO A 101 -3.63 7.01 -0.05
CA PRO A 101 -4.47 5.98 0.55
C PRO A 101 -5.71 6.58 1.24
N PHE A 102 -5.62 7.84 1.64
CA PHE A 102 -6.69 8.68 2.17
C PHE A 102 -6.81 9.87 1.21
N GLY A 103 -8.02 10.13 0.71
CA GLY A 103 -8.25 11.21 -0.24
C GLY A 103 -7.74 12.52 0.35
N GLY A 104 -6.97 13.26 -0.45
CA GLY A 104 -6.80 14.69 -0.22
C GLY A 104 -8.17 15.33 -0.42
N ALA A 105 -8.94 15.41 0.65
CA ALA A 105 -9.80 16.56 0.83
C ALA A 105 -8.85 17.70 1.21
N GLU A 106 -8.86 18.72 0.37
CA GLU A 106 -8.31 20.03 0.69
C GLU A 106 -8.78 20.46 2.08
N GLU A 107 -7.95 21.27 2.73
CA GLU A 107 -8.26 21.94 3.98
C GLU A 107 -9.67 22.55 3.93
N ASP A 108 -10.63 21.91 4.60
CA ASP A 108 -11.82 22.61 5.04
C ASP A 108 -12.30 21.98 6.35
N SER A 109 -12.18 22.78 7.40
CA SER A 109 -13.00 22.72 8.63
C SER A 109 -13.21 21.32 9.22
N PHE A 110 -12.22 20.83 9.96
CA PHE A 110 -12.44 19.77 10.96
C PHE A 110 -13.20 20.38 12.14
N ASP A 111 -14.49 20.64 11.94
CA ASP A 111 -15.39 20.96 13.03
C ASP A 111 -15.52 19.70 13.89
N ARG A 112 -15.06 19.90 15.11
CA ARG A 112 -15.04 18.93 16.20
C ARG A 112 -16.48 18.83 16.71
N GLU A 113 -17.30 17.96 16.12
CA GLU A 113 -18.54 17.55 16.76
C GLU A 113 -19.00 16.15 16.34
N GLU A 114 -19.07 15.30 17.36
CA GLU A 114 -19.80 14.02 17.48
C GLU A 114 -19.82 13.04 16.30
N TYR A 115 -18.96 12.02 16.40
CA TYR A 115 -19.38 10.67 16.07
C TYR A 115 -19.38 9.83 17.34
N SER A 116 -20.54 9.83 18.02
CA SER A 116 -20.94 8.72 18.90
C SER A 116 -21.13 7.48 18.02
N PHE A 117 -20.05 6.74 17.78
CA PHE A 117 -20.10 5.41 17.21
C PHE A 117 -20.18 4.41 18.36
N ASN A 118 -21.39 3.88 18.58
CA ASN A 118 -21.77 2.85 19.56
C ASN A 118 -20.60 1.98 20.04
N GLU A 119 -20.27 2.11 21.32
CA GLU A 119 -19.61 1.08 22.11
C GLU A 119 -20.50 -0.16 22.13
N SER A 120 -20.08 -1.24 21.46
CA SER A 120 -20.45 -2.62 21.77
C SER A 120 -19.58 -3.58 20.95
N PHE A 121 -18.36 -3.83 21.40
CA PHE A 121 -17.67 -5.09 21.11
C PHE A 121 -17.38 -5.75 22.46
N PRO A 122 -17.88 -6.97 22.72
CA PRO A 122 -17.53 -7.69 23.94
C PRO A 122 -16.04 -8.02 23.94
N GLU A 123 -15.40 -7.80 25.10
CA GLU A 123 -14.05 -8.24 25.40
C GLU A 123 -14.03 -9.77 25.42
N GLU A 124 -13.57 -10.40 24.33
CA GLU A 124 -13.11 -11.79 24.38
C GLU A 124 -11.69 -11.89 23.81
N GLU A 125 -10.86 -12.56 24.60
CA GLU A 125 -9.40 -12.65 24.59
C GLU A 125 -8.81 -13.04 23.23
N PHE A 126 -7.76 -12.31 22.81
CA PHE A 126 -6.82 -12.81 21.81
C PHE A 126 -5.75 -13.66 22.51
N PRO A 127 -5.66 -14.98 22.30
CA PRO A 127 -4.49 -15.72 22.74
C PRO A 127 -3.30 -15.42 21.82
N CYS A 128 -2.18 -15.05 22.46
CA CYS A 128 -0.83 -15.02 21.90
C CYS A 128 -0.34 -16.43 21.54
#